data_AF-A0A965HIP4-F1
#
_entry.id   AF-A0A965HIP4-F1
#
_cell.length_a   1.000
_cell.length_b   1.000
_cell.length_c   1.000
_cell.angle_alpha   90.00
_cell.angle_beta   90.00
_cell.angle_gamma   90.00
#
_symmetry.space_group_name_H-M   'P 1'
#
loop_
_entity.id
_entity.type
_entity.pdbx_description
1 polymer ?
#
loop_
_entity_poly.entity_id
_entity_poly.type
_entity_poly.pdbx_seq_one_letter_code
_entity_poly.pdbx_strand_id
1 'polypeptide(L)'
;GASNLPAGLSNNPSTGLISGTPTVAGTNNVILSASNAGGTSTKNLTLTINPDYFALIRSRRSSSLIADGLAASSVSSISSKAYGFWKSNSVPLNTSANSSSTALWSDLPLKYPSAVSDANTASGNMVTTFSRIEKMAQAWATPGCSVTVNSVTTTLTGNAELATAIINALDWMVANNYTSTATQYGNWFDWEVQGAQNFVDTQILIYSQLSAAQIASYAAAFDNYGPNSANNRDYFSWGPLTGAKVQCGARCFPTGHRW
;
A
#
# COMPACT_ATOMS: atom_id res chain seq x y z
N GLY A 1 32.14 -22.64 12.63
CA GLY A 1 31.15 -21.56 12.80
C GLY A 1 31.33 -20.53 11.70
N ALA A 2 30.53 -19.46 11.74
CA ALA A 2 30.67 -18.34 10.82
C ALA A 2 30.64 -17.02 11.59
N SER A 3 31.51 -16.09 11.22
CA SER A 3 31.52 -14.71 11.75
C SER A 3 31.48 -13.69 10.61
N ASN A 4 31.18 -12.43 10.95
CA ASN A 4 30.91 -11.35 9.99
C ASN A 4 29.76 -11.66 9.01
N LEU A 5 28.72 -12.34 9.50
CA LEU A 5 27.50 -12.54 8.73
C LEU A 5 26.77 -11.21 8.52
N PRO A 6 26.19 -10.98 7.32
CA PRO A 6 25.29 -9.85 7.09
C PRO A 6 24.16 -9.80 8.13
N ALA A 7 23.69 -8.59 8.44
CA ALA A 7 22.54 -8.39 9.30
C ALA A 7 21.34 -9.22 8.80
N GLY A 8 20.69 -9.94 9.71
CA GLY A 8 19.58 -10.85 9.39
C GLY A 8 19.98 -12.31 9.14
N LEU A 9 21.27 -12.63 9.06
CA LEU A 9 21.78 -14.00 9.08
C LEU A 9 22.35 -14.37 10.46
N SER A 10 22.16 -15.63 10.85
CA SER A 10 22.71 -16.20 12.08
C SER A 10 23.31 -17.57 11.83
N ASN A 11 24.27 -17.98 12.65
CA ASN A 11 24.87 -19.31 12.62
C ASN A 11 24.42 -20.10 13.85
N ASN A 12 23.85 -21.29 13.64
CA ASN A 12 23.64 -22.25 14.71
C ASN A 12 24.97 -22.96 15.01
N PRO A 13 25.57 -22.76 16.21
CA PRO A 13 26.90 -23.31 16.51
C PRO A 13 26.89 -24.84 16.68
N SER A 14 25.74 -25.43 17.00
CA SER A 14 25.60 -26.88 17.22
C SER A 14 25.46 -27.67 15.92
N THR A 15 24.86 -27.07 14.88
CA THR A 15 24.61 -27.74 13.58
C THR A 15 25.44 -27.15 12.44
N GLY A 16 26.05 -25.99 12.64
CA GLY A 16 26.75 -25.25 11.59
C GLY A 16 25.83 -24.55 10.58
N LEU A 17 24.50 -24.68 10.70
CA LEU A 17 23.54 -24.08 9.78
C LEU A 17 23.60 -22.54 9.85
N ILE A 18 23.78 -21.89 8.71
CA ILE A 18 23.60 -20.45 8.56
C ILE A 18 22.20 -20.22 8.00
N SER A 19 21.37 -19.45 8.69
CA SER A 19 19.99 -19.21 8.30
C SER A 19 19.53 -17.80 8.65
N GLY A 20 18.41 -17.39 8.04
CA GLY A 20 17.84 -16.05 8.16
C GLY A 20 17.65 -15.39 6.80
N THR A 21 17.22 -14.14 6.80
CA THR A 21 17.04 -13.34 5.58
C THR A 21 17.91 -12.08 5.72
N PRO A 22 18.91 -11.87 4.85
CA PRO A 22 19.73 -10.67 4.88
C PRO A 22 18.86 -9.42 4.73
N THR A 23 19.07 -8.42 5.60
CA THR A 23 18.25 -7.19 5.59
C THR A 23 18.94 -6.00 4.91
N VAL A 24 20.25 -6.08 4.68
CA VAL A 24 21.06 -5.00 4.11
C VAL A 24 21.82 -5.50 2.90
N ALA A 25 21.64 -4.80 1.77
CA ALA A 25 22.40 -5.03 0.55
C ALA A 25 23.86 -4.63 0.72
N GLY A 26 24.77 -5.36 0.10
CA GLY A 26 26.19 -5.08 0.19
C GLY A 26 27.04 -6.34 0.08
N THR A 27 28.35 -6.14 0.02
CA THR A 27 29.33 -7.23 0.00
C THR A 27 29.93 -7.40 1.39
N ASN A 28 29.81 -8.61 1.94
CA ASN A 28 30.34 -8.96 3.24
C ASN A 28 31.44 -10.02 3.08
N ASN A 29 32.52 -9.89 3.85
CA ASN A 29 33.57 -10.91 3.90
C ASN A 29 33.34 -11.80 5.12
N VAL A 30 32.59 -12.88 4.91
CA VAL A 30 32.23 -13.85 5.95
C VAL A 30 33.43 -14.76 6.21
N ILE A 31 33.74 -14.98 7.49
CA ILE A 31 34.82 -15.90 7.88
C ILE A 31 34.18 -17.22 8.30
N LEU A 32 34.40 -18.27 7.52
CA LEU A 32 33.99 -19.62 7.84
C LEU A 32 35.11 -20.31 8.63
N SER A 33 34.75 -20.99 9.71
CA SER A 33 35.68 -21.76 10.54
C SER A 33 35.20 -23.20 10.72
N ALA A 34 36.15 -24.15 10.71
CA ALA A 34 35.90 -25.55 11.07
C ALA A 34 36.96 -25.98 12.07
N SER A 35 36.55 -26.70 13.12
CA SER A 35 37.45 -27.15 14.20
C SER A 35 37.25 -28.64 14.46
N ASN A 36 38.35 -29.36 14.65
CA ASN A 36 38.38 -30.76 15.08
C ASN A 36 39.54 -30.98 16.05
N ALA A 37 39.77 -32.24 16.47
CA ALA A 37 40.85 -32.57 17.41
C ALA A 37 42.27 -32.19 16.92
N GLY A 38 42.45 -31.99 15.61
CA GLY A 38 43.72 -31.58 15.01
C GLY A 38 43.91 -30.07 14.84
N GLY A 39 42.91 -29.24 15.17
CA GLY A 39 43.01 -27.78 15.12
C GLY A 39 41.82 -27.10 14.44
N THR A 40 41.95 -25.80 14.21
CA THR A 40 40.92 -24.96 13.56
C THR A 40 41.45 -24.41 12.23
N SER A 41 40.68 -24.57 11.16
CA SER A 41 40.93 -23.96 9.86
C SER A 41 39.88 -22.88 9.57
N THR A 42 40.29 -21.82 8.88
CA THR A 42 39.41 -20.72 8.47
C THR A 42 39.49 -20.47 6.96
N LYS A 43 38.39 -19.99 6.37
CA LYS A 43 38.33 -19.55 4.98
C LYS A 43 37.39 -18.36 4.82
N ASN A 44 37.77 -17.43 3.97
CA ASN A 44 36.94 -16.27 3.63
C ASN A 44 35.94 -16.63 2.53
N LEU A 45 34.69 -16.21 2.72
CA LEU A 45 33.61 -16.27 1.76
C LEU A 45 33.13 -14.84 1.49
N THR A 46 33.26 -14.40 0.24
CA THR A 46 32.65 -13.15 -0.21
C THR A 46 31.17 -13.41 -0.50
N LEU A 47 30.30 -12.77 0.28
CA LEU A 47 28.85 -12.86 0.12
C LEU A 47 28.29 -11.52 -0.33
N THR A 48 27.73 -11.48 -1.54
CA THR A 48 27.08 -10.30 -2.11
C THR A 48 25.56 -10.43 -1.96
N ILE A 49 24.97 -9.48 -1.24
CA ILE A 49 23.52 -9.32 -1.08
C ILE A 49 23.06 -8.23 -2.04
N ASN A 50 22.20 -8.59 -2.99
CA ASN A 50 21.60 -7.63 -3.92
C ASN A 50 20.50 -6.83 -3.22
N PRO A 51 20.28 -5.56 -3.62
CA PRO A 51 19.18 -4.76 -3.10
C PRO A 51 17.81 -5.31 -3.50
N ASP A 52 16.83 -5.13 -2.62
CA ASP A 52 15.42 -5.29 -2.98
C ASP A 52 15.02 -4.10 -3.87
N TYR A 53 15.04 -4.33 -5.19
CA TYR A 53 14.66 -3.32 -6.17
C TYR A 53 13.21 -2.85 -6.00
N PHE A 54 12.30 -3.72 -5.53
CA PHE A 54 10.92 -3.31 -5.28
C PHE A 54 10.81 -2.40 -4.07
N ALA A 55 11.58 -2.65 -3.00
CA ALA A 55 11.66 -1.72 -1.87
C ALA A 55 12.20 -0.36 -2.29
N LEU A 56 13.22 -0.32 -3.16
CA LEU A 56 13.75 0.94 -3.70
C LEU A 56 12.72 1.70 -4.54
N ILE A 57 11.99 1.01 -5.41
CA ILE A 57 10.95 1.63 -6.26
C ILE A 57 9.80 2.17 -5.39
N ARG A 58 9.32 1.39 -4.40
CA ARG A 58 8.29 1.84 -3.46
C ARG A 58 8.73 3.06 -2.67
N SER A 59 9.98 3.07 -2.16
CA SER A 59 10.53 4.21 -1.42
C SER A 59 10.56 5.48 -2.27
N ARG A 60 11.06 5.39 -3.51
CA ARG A 60 11.07 6.52 -4.45
C ARG A 60 9.66 7.02 -4.77
N ARG A 61 8.72 6.10 -5.00
CA ARG A 61 7.33 6.44 -5.28
C ARG A 61 6.65 7.11 -4.09
N SER A 62 6.86 6.60 -2.87
CA SER A 62 6.36 7.21 -1.63
C SER A 62 6.87 8.66 -1.46
N SER A 63 8.17 8.90 -1.67
CA SER A 63 8.73 10.26 -1.64
C SER A 63 8.11 11.18 -2.68
N SER A 64 7.86 10.69 -3.91
CA SER A 64 7.16 11.44 -4.95
C SER A 64 5.74 11.80 -4.54
N LEU A 65 4.99 10.86 -3.97
CA LEU A 65 3.60 11.08 -3.53
C LEU A 65 3.50 12.13 -2.42
N ILE A 66 4.43 12.10 -1.47
CA ILE A 66 4.52 13.12 -0.41
C ILE A 66 4.82 14.48 -1.03
N ALA A 67 5.79 14.56 -1.94
CA ALA A 67 6.16 15.81 -2.61
C ALA A 67 5.01 16.38 -3.45
N ASP A 68 4.31 15.54 -4.22
CA ASP A 68 3.16 15.94 -5.02
C ASP A 68 2.00 16.44 -4.13
N GLY A 69 1.74 15.75 -3.02
CA GLY A 69 0.74 16.17 -2.03
C GLY A 69 1.06 17.54 -1.43
N LEU A 70 2.33 17.78 -1.09
CA LEU A 70 2.82 19.06 -0.56
C LEU A 70 2.82 20.18 -1.61
N ALA A 71 3.08 19.86 -2.88
CA ALA A 71 2.98 20.81 -3.96
C ALA A 71 1.52 21.26 -4.19
N ALA A 72 0.56 20.36 -3.97
CA ALA A 72 -0.86 20.64 -4.11
C ALA A 72 -1.49 21.32 -2.88
N SER A 73 -0.90 21.21 -1.68
CA SER A 73 -1.47 21.68 -0.41
C SER A 73 -0.42 21.81 0.69
N SER A 74 -0.64 22.69 1.68
CA SER A 74 0.26 22.78 2.84
C SER A 74 0.17 21.56 3.76
N VAL A 75 1.23 21.31 4.55
CA VAL A 75 1.24 20.31 5.64
C VAL A 75 0.04 20.48 6.56
N SER A 76 -0.32 21.72 6.91
CA SER A 76 -1.49 22.02 7.75
C SER A 76 -2.80 21.63 7.07
N SER A 77 -2.97 21.92 5.77
CA SER A 77 -4.18 21.56 5.02
C SER A 77 -4.34 20.03 4.89
N ILE A 78 -3.24 19.33 4.60
CA ILE A 78 -3.21 17.85 4.55
C ILE A 78 -3.63 17.29 5.91
N SER A 79 -3.02 17.82 6.98
CA SER A 79 -3.29 17.36 8.35
C SER A 79 -4.75 17.57 8.73
N SER A 80 -5.30 18.77 8.52
CA SER A 80 -6.69 19.08 8.84
C SER A 80 -7.69 18.22 8.04
N LYS A 81 -7.44 17.98 6.75
CA LYS A 81 -8.31 17.12 5.92
C LYS A 81 -8.26 15.66 6.37
N ALA A 82 -7.07 15.11 6.58
CA ALA A 82 -6.90 13.74 7.04
C ALA A 82 -7.54 13.51 8.42
N TYR A 83 -7.30 14.42 9.37
CA TYR A 83 -7.96 14.37 10.67
C TYR A 83 -9.48 14.52 10.53
N GLY A 84 -9.92 15.36 9.58
CA GLY A 84 -11.30 15.53 9.17
C GLY A 84 -11.98 14.21 8.83
N PHE A 85 -11.38 13.45 7.90
CA PHE A 85 -11.90 12.15 7.47
C PHE A 85 -11.80 11.08 8.56
N TRP A 86 -10.81 11.17 9.44
CA TRP A 86 -10.58 10.17 10.49
C TRP A 86 -11.47 10.35 11.71
N LYS A 87 -11.45 11.53 12.34
CA LYS A 87 -12.00 11.78 13.68
C LYS A 87 -12.93 13.01 13.77
N SER A 88 -13.25 13.71 12.66
CA SER A 88 -14.18 14.85 12.74
C SER A 88 -15.59 14.43 13.15
N ASN A 89 -16.25 15.28 13.93
CA ASN A 89 -17.61 15.05 14.40
C ASN A 89 -18.69 15.12 13.30
N SER A 90 -18.38 15.66 12.11
CA SER A 90 -19.39 15.82 11.04
C SER A 90 -19.65 14.53 10.26
N VAL A 91 -18.58 13.88 9.77
CA VAL A 91 -18.66 12.60 9.04
C VAL A 91 -17.36 11.82 9.28
N PRO A 92 -17.17 11.23 10.48
CA PRO A 92 -15.97 10.46 10.78
C PRO A 92 -15.96 9.14 9.98
N LEU A 93 -14.76 8.59 9.82
CA LEU A 93 -14.61 7.23 9.32
C LEU A 93 -15.38 6.27 10.22
N ASN A 94 -16.20 5.42 9.62
CA ASN A 94 -16.87 4.35 10.34
C ASN A 94 -15.84 3.32 10.81
N THR A 95 -15.44 3.40 12.08
CA THR A 95 -14.47 2.49 12.71
C THR A 95 -15.06 1.12 13.06
N SER A 96 -16.38 0.95 12.94
CA SER A 96 -17.11 -0.28 13.25
C SER A 96 -17.67 -0.94 11.99
N ALA A 97 -17.06 -0.68 10.83
CA ALA A 97 -17.48 -1.17 9.52
C ALA A 97 -17.54 -2.71 9.49
N ASN A 98 -18.65 -3.24 9.98
CA ASN A 98 -19.03 -4.64 9.93
C ASN A 98 -19.49 -4.96 8.50
N SER A 99 -19.69 -6.24 8.23
CA SER A 99 -20.14 -6.75 6.93
C SER A 99 -21.49 -6.21 6.44
N SER A 100 -22.22 -5.45 7.28
CA SER A 100 -23.55 -4.90 6.99
C SER A 100 -23.54 -3.40 6.69
N SER A 101 -22.42 -2.69 6.89
CA SER A 101 -22.33 -1.29 6.50
C SER A 101 -22.44 -1.16 4.98
N THR A 102 -23.10 -0.11 4.49
CA THR A 102 -23.17 0.20 3.04
C THR A 102 -22.14 1.23 2.61
N ALA A 103 -21.39 1.80 3.57
CA ALA A 103 -20.38 2.85 3.35
C ALA A 103 -19.35 2.94 4.50
N LEU A 104 -18.18 3.50 4.20
CA LEU A 104 -17.19 3.93 5.21
C LEU A 104 -17.48 5.31 5.78
N TRP A 105 -18.04 6.20 4.96
CA TRP A 105 -18.51 7.52 5.35
C TRP A 105 -19.97 7.65 4.93
N SER A 106 -20.82 8.16 5.81
CA SER A 106 -22.28 8.21 5.58
C SER A 106 -22.67 9.10 4.40
N ASP A 107 -21.81 10.05 4.02
CA ASP A 107 -22.00 10.92 2.85
C ASP A 107 -21.54 10.29 1.52
N LEU A 108 -20.93 9.10 1.56
CA LEU A 108 -20.45 8.37 0.38
C LEU A 108 -21.02 6.93 0.36
N PRO A 109 -22.33 6.75 0.09
CA PRO A 109 -22.91 5.43 -0.09
C PRO A 109 -22.29 4.69 -1.28
N LEU A 110 -21.92 3.41 -1.09
CA LEU A 110 -21.15 2.64 -2.08
C LEU A 110 -21.93 1.49 -2.73
N LYS A 111 -22.99 0.98 -2.10
CA LYS A 111 -23.71 -0.20 -2.60
C LYS A 111 -24.71 0.20 -3.69
N TYR A 112 -24.42 -0.18 -4.94
CA TYR A 112 -25.36 -0.11 -6.05
C TYR A 112 -26.13 -1.44 -6.22
N PRO A 113 -27.45 -1.43 -6.51
CA PRO A 113 -28.36 -0.29 -6.51
C PRO A 113 -29.01 0.00 -5.14
N SER A 114 -28.65 -0.76 -4.09
CA SER A 114 -29.40 -0.80 -2.83
C SER A 114 -29.24 0.44 -1.94
N ALA A 115 -28.14 1.17 -2.05
CA ALA A 115 -27.89 2.43 -1.34
C ALA A 115 -27.78 3.64 -2.28
N VAL A 116 -27.44 3.43 -3.54
CA VAL A 116 -27.38 4.46 -4.60
C VAL A 116 -28.04 3.90 -5.85
N SER A 117 -29.03 4.60 -6.40
CA SER A 117 -29.76 4.16 -7.58
C SER A 117 -29.04 4.43 -8.90
N ASP A 118 -28.11 5.38 -8.93
CA ASP A 118 -27.28 5.72 -10.10
C ASP A 118 -25.89 5.06 -10.01
N ALA A 119 -25.55 4.27 -11.04
CA ALA A 119 -24.32 3.49 -11.04
C ALA A 119 -23.06 4.35 -11.15
N ASN A 120 -23.10 5.47 -11.90
CA ASN A 120 -21.97 6.40 -12.05
C ASN A 120 -21.69 7.18 -10.77
N THR A 121 -22.75 7.54 -10.04
CA THR A 121 -22.64 8.15 -8.71
C THR A 121 -21.99 7.18 -7.73
N ALA A 122 -22.41 5.91 -7.75
CA ALA A 122 -21.84 4.88 -6.89
C ALA A 122 -20.35 4.61 -7.19
N SER A 123 -19.95 4.58 -8.47
CA SER A 123 -18.54 4.42 -8.86
C SER A 123 -17.70 5.67 -8.52
N GLY A 124 -18.26 6.87 -8.71
CA GLY A 124 -17.61 8.11 -8.29
C GLY A 124 -17.46 8.24 -6.77
N ASN A 125 -18.43 7.74 -6.00
CA ASN A 125 -18.32 7.66 -4.54
C ASN A 125 -17.17 6.75 -4.12
N MET A 126 -17.00 5.58 -4.76
CA MET A 126 -15.87 4.67 -4.50
C MET A 126 -14.52 5.38 -4.71
N VAL A 127 -14.36 6.10 -5.82
CA VAL A 127 -13.12 6.87 -6.09
C VAL A 127 -12.88 7.92 -5.01
N THR A 128 -13.94 8.64 -4.62
CA THR A 128 -13.85 9.65 -3.57
C THR A 128 -13.49 9.03 -2.22
N THR A 129 -14.03 7.85 -1.90
CA THR A 129 -13.66 7.05 -0.73
C THR A 129 -12.18 6.71 -0.75
N PHE A 130 -11.65 6.16 -1.85
CA PHE A 130 -10.22 5.88 -1.95
C PHE A 130 -9.36 7.14 -1.86
N SER A 131 -9.80 8.26 -2.43
CA SER A 131 -9.08 9.54 -2.30
C SER A 131 -9.02 10.03 -0.84
N ARG A 132 -10.09 9.85 -0.05
CA ARG A 132 -10.07 10.18 1.40
C ARG A 132 -9.07 9.30 2.14
N ILE A 133 -9.05 8.00 1.87
CA ILE A 133 -8.10 7.05 2.47
C ILE A 133 -6.66 7.41 2.07
N GLU A 134 -6.43 7.73 0.80
CA GLU A 134 -5.12 8.16 0.29
C GLU A 134 -4.66 9.44 0.99
N LYS A 135 -5.54 10.43 1.19
CA LYS A 135 -5.20 11.66 1.93
C LYS A 135 -4.85 11.37 3.39
N MET A 136 -5.51 10.39 4.02
CA MET A 136 -5.14 9.93 5.36
C MET A 136 -3.74 9.28 5.36
N ALA A 137 -3.43 8.44 4.37
CA ALA A 137 -2.11 7.81 4.23
C ALA A 137 -1.01 8.83 3.90
N GLN A 138 -1.32 9.85 3.09
CA GLN A 138 -0.40 10.96 2.81
C GLN A 138 -0.06 11.71 4.09
N ALA A 139 -1.04 12.03 4.94
CA ALA A 139 -0.79 12.67 6.24
C ALA A 139 0.01 11.79 7.20
N TRP A 140 -0.20 10.47 7.15
CA TRP A 140 0.58 9.51 7.95
C TRP A 140 2.04 9.43 7.51
N ALA A 141 2.32 9.51 6.21
CA ALA A 141 3.68 9.39 5.66
C ALA A 141 4.44 10.73 5.62
N THR A 142 3.73 11.87 5.58
CA THR A 142 4.33 13.21 5.45
C THR A 142 4.91 13.68 6.78
N PRO A 143 6.21 14.03 6.86
CA PRO A 143 6.81 14.58 8.07
C PRO A 143 6.18 15.89 8.54
N GLY A 144 5.93 16.02 9.83
CA GLY A 144 5.42 17.26 10.45
C GLY A 144 3.90 17.42 10.42
N CYS A 145 3.15 16.41 9.95
CA CYS A 145 1.70 16.43 9.99
C CYS A 145 1.17 16.26 11.43
N SER A 146 0.50 17.29 11.93
CA SER A 146 -0.19 17.29 13.22
C SER A 146 -1.42 18.20 13.17
N VAL A 147 -2.39 17.94 14.03
CA VAL A 147 -3.60 18.76 14.19
C VAL A 147 -3.86 19.01 15.66
N THR A 148 -4.15 20.25 16.03
CA THR A 148 -4.64 20.60 17.36
C THR A 148 -6.14 20.82 17.31
N VAL A 149 -6.92 19.99 18.03
CA VAL A 149 -8.37 20.15 18.19
C VAL A 149 -8.69 20.21 19.67
N ASN A 150 -9.46 21.22 20.11
CA ASN A 150 -9.82 21.41 21.52
C ASN A 150 -8.60 21.37 22.46
N SER A 151 -7.53 22.05 22.07
CA SER A 151 -6.23 22.09 22.78
C SER A 151 -5.48 20.75 22.88
N VAL A 152 -5.92 19.71 22.17
CA VAL A 152 -5.22 18.42 22.07
C VAL A 152 -4.51 18.33 20.72
N THR A 153 -3.18 18.28 20.75
CA THR A 153 -2.37 18.08 19.54
C THR A 153 -2.20 16.59 19.26
N THR A 154 -2.73 16.16 18.11
CA THR A 154 -2.57 14.81 17.58
C THR A 154 -1.54 14.83 16.45
N THR A 155 -0.42 14.14 16.65
CA THR A 155 0.53 13.87 15.56
C THR A 155 -0.05 12.80 14.64
N LEU A 156 -0.08 13.06 13.34
CA LEU A 156 -0.56 12.13 12.33
C LEU A 156 0.57 11.34 11.69
N THR A 157 1.74 11.98 11.51
CA THR A 157 2.93 11.31 10.98
C THR A 157 3.29 10.10 11.83
N GLY A 158 3.32 8.91 11.23
CA GLY A 158 3.67 7.67 11.92
C GLY A 158 2.70 7.23 13.02
N ASN A 159 1.50 7.80 13.10
CA ASN A 159 0.52 7.47 14.14
C ASN A 159 -0.05 6.05 13.94
N ALA A 160 0.02 5.21 14.97
CA ALA A 160 -0.40 3.81 14.91
C ALA A 160 -1.93 3.62 14.79
N GLU A 161 -2.71 4.49 15.44
CA GLU A 161 -4.18 4.44 15.34
C GLU A 161 -4.65 4.86 13.95
N LEU A 162 -4.03 5.88 13.37
CA LEU A 162 -4.31 6.32 12.00
C LEU A 162 -3.95 5.23 10.99
N ALA A 163 -2.79 4.57 11.15
CA ALA A 163 -2.40 3.45 10.30
C ALA A 163 -3.43 2.31 10.38
N THR A 164 -3.83 1.92 11.58
CA THR A 164 -4.87 0.90 11.79
C THR A 164 -6.19 1.30 11.13
N ALA A 165 -6.59 2.57 11.25
CA ALA A 165 -7.82 3.08 10.64
C ALA A 165 -7.77 3.02 9.11
N ILE A 166 -6.63 3.37 8.49
CA ILE A 166 -6.41 3.28 7.04
C ILE A 166 -6.49 1.81 6.59
N ILE A 167 -5.82 0.91 7.31
CA ILE A 167 -5.80 -0.52 6.99
C ILE A 167 -7.20 -1.13 7.10
N ASN A 168 -7.93 -0.84 8.18
CA ASN A 168 -9.30 -1.31 8.35
C ASN A 168 -10.24 -0.78 7.25
N ALA A 169 -10.03 0.46 6.81
CA ALA A 169 -10.78 1.03 5.69
C ALA A 169 -10.49 0.31 4.36
N LEU A 170 -9.21 0.01 4.08
CA LEU A 170 -8.81 -0.77 2.90
C LEU A 170 -9.36 -2.20 2.94
N ASP A 171 -9.23 -2.88 4.08
CA ASP A 171 -9.76 -4.22 4.29
C ASP A 171 -11.27 -4.26 4.07
N TRP A 172 -11.99 -3.27 4.60
CA TRP A 172 -13.43 -3.15 4.37
C TRP A 172 -13.77 -2.90 2.90
N MET A 173 -13.04 -2.02 2.21
CA MET A 173 -13.25 -1.75 0.78
C MET A 173 -13.06 -3.01 -0.05
N VAL A 174 -12.00 -3.78 0.21
CA VAL A 174 -11.68 -5.03 -0.49
C VAL A 174 -12.67 -6.14 -0.16
N ALA A 175 -13.25 -6.15 1.03
CA ALA A 175 -14.29 -7.11 1.41
C ALA A 175 -15.67 -6.77 0.84
N ASN A 176 -15.99 -5.48 0.63
CA ASN A 176 -17.37 -5.03 0.40
C ASN A 176 -17.63 -4.38 -0.95
N ASN A 177 -16.63 -3.80 -1.60
CA ASN A 177 -16.85 -2.96 -2.79
C ASN A 177 -15.83 -3.25 -3.90
N TYR A 178 -14.55 -3.08 -3.63
CA TYR A 178 -13.46 -3.32 -4.57
C TYR A 178 -12.88 -4.72 -4.38
N THR A 179 -13.74 -5.74 -4.57
CA THR A 179 -13.39 -7.13 -4.24
C THR A 179 -12.71 -7.85 -5.41
N SER A 180 -12.10 -9.00 -5.14
CA SER A 180 -11.45 -9.85 -6.16
C SER A 180 -12.41 -10.62 -7.07
N THR A 181 -13.72 -10.50 -6.85
CA THR A 181 -14.75 -11.25 -7.59
C THR A 181 -15.94 -10.42 -8.04
N ALA A 182 -16.10 -9.20 -7.50
CA ALA A 182 -17.22 -8.34 -7.85
C ALA A 182 -17.09 -7.82 -9.29
N THR A 183 -18.24 -7.49 -9.87
CA THR A 183 -18.35 -6.91 -11.20
C THR A 183 -18.39 -5.38 -11.11
N GLN A 184 -17.73 -4.71 -12.06
CA GLN A 184 -17.78 -3.26 -12.18
C GLN A 184 -19.21 -2.77 -12.48
N TYR A 185 -19.50 -1.55 -12.05
CA TYR A 185 -20.73 -0.82 -12.38
C TYR A 185 -20.42 0.67 -12.58
N GLY A 186 -21.27 1.38 -13.33
CA GLY A 186 -21.06 2.80 -13.60
C GLY A 186 -19.89 3.03 -14.55
N ASN A 187 -19.02 3.97 -14.20
CA ASN A 187 -17.93 4.44 -15.06
C ASN A 187 -16.69 3.57 -14.89
N TRP A 188 -16.24 2.91 -15.97
CA TRP A 188 -15.05 2.04 -15.97
C TRP A 188 -13.77 2.76 -15.49
N PHE A 189 -13.62 4.05 -15.81
CA PHE A 189 -12.45 4.84 -15.45
C PHE A 189 -12.26 4.92 -13.93
N ASP A 190 -13.36 4.88 -13.18
CA ASP A 190 -13.36 4.92 -11.73
C ASP A 190 -12.75 3.63 -11.14
N TRP A 191 -13.02 2.47 -11.75
CA TRP A 191 -12.56 1.16 -11.28
C TRP A 191 -11.14 0.82 -11.70
N GLU A 192 -10.81 1.09 -12.95
CA GLU A 192 -9.58 0.59 -13.57
C GLU A 192 -8.46 1.62 -13.57
N VAL A 193 -8.78 2.91 -13.36
CA VAL A 193 -7.80 4.00 -13.45
C VAL A 193 -7.75 4.79 -12.15
N GLN A 194 -8.74 5.62 -11.87
CA GLN A 194 -8.62 6.60 -10.78
C GLN A 194 -8.71 5.95 -9.39
N GLY A 195 -9.70 5.07 -9.18
CA GLY A 195 -9.82 4.33 -7.92
C GLY A 195 -8.62 3.40 -7.71
N ALA A 196 -8.16 2.74 -8.78
CA ALA A 196 -7.00 1.86 -8.75
C ALA A 196 -5.69 2.62 -8.40
N GLN A 197 -5.49 3.83 -8.94
CA GLN A 197 -4.36 4.70 -8.60
C GLN A 197 -4.36 5.08 -7.12
N ASN A 198 -5.49 5.61 -6.63
CA ASN A 198 -5.61 6.01 -5.23
C ASN A 198 -5.41 4.81 -4.29
N PHE A 199 -5.91 3.63 -4.67
CA PHE A 199 -5.74 2.38 -3.92
C PHE A 199 -4.28 1.93 -3.86
N VAL A 200 -3.56 1.92 -4.99
CA VAL A 200 -2.14 1.52 -5.04
C VAL A 200 -1.24 2.54 -4.34
N ASP A 201 -1.47 3.84 -4.56
CA ASP A 201 -0.68 4.89 -3.92
C ASP A 201 -0.84 4.87 -2.39
N THR A 202 -2.05 4.59 -1.89
CA THR A 202 -2.30 4.36 -0.45
C THR A 202 -1.47 3.18 0.08
N GLN A 203 -1.46 2.05 -0.63
CA GLN A 203 -0.69 0.87 -0.23
C GLN A 203 0.81 1.16 -0.19
N ILE A 204 1.33 1.92 -1.15
CA ILE A 204 2.75 2.31 -1.19
C ILE A 204 3.11 3.19 0.02
N LEU A 205 2.24 4.13 0.39
CA LEU A 205 2.45 5.02 1.53
C LEU A 205 2.45 4.26 2.86
N ILE A 206 1.55 3.29 3.03
CA ILE A 206 1.39 2.54 4.30
C ILE A 206 2.10 1.17 4.30
N TYR A 207 2.87 0.84 3.26
CA TYR A 207 3.40 -0.52 3.00
C TYR A 207 4.11 -1.14 4.21
N SER A 208 4.85 -0.36 4.99
CA SER A 208 5.58 -0.84 6.17
C SER A 208 4.67 -1.39 7.29
N GLN A 209 3.38 -1.09 7.25
CA GLN A 209 2.38 -1.52 8.23
C GLN A 209 1.52 -2.70 7.73
N LEU A 210 1.65 -3.09 6.45
CA LEU A 210 0.83 -4.14 5.86
C LEU A 210 1.41 -5.53 6.13
N SER A 211 0.54 -6.47 6.45
CA SER A 211 0.89 -7.89 6.51
C SER A 211 0.97 -8.51 5.10
N ALA A 212 1.69 -9.62 4.97
CA ALA A 212 1.77 -10.36 3.71
C ALA A 212 0.39 -10.82 3.21
N ALA A 213 -0.52 -11.18 4.12
CA ALA A 213 -1.88 -11.58 3.78
C ALA A 213 -2.70 -10.41 3.21
N GLN A 214 -2.56 -9.21 3.78
CA GLN A 214 -3.20 -7.99 3.27
C GLN A 214 -2.65 -7.63 1.89
N ILE A 215 -1.33 -7.65 1.71
CA ILE A 215 -0.70 -7.39 0.40
C ILE A 215 -1.25 -8.34 -0.67
N ALA A 216 -1.34 -9.65 -0.37
CA ALA A 216 -1.89 -10.63 -1.31
C ALA A 216 -3.38 -10.40 -1.61
N SER A 217 -4.19 -10.06 -0.59
CA SER A 217 -5.61 -9.76 -0.75
C SER A 217 -5.82 -8.51 -1.62
N TYR A 218 -5.03 -7.46 -1.39
CA TYR A 218 -5.11 -6.21 -2.14
C TYR A 218 -4.65 -6.38 -3.59
N ALA A 219 -3.61 -7.16 -3.82
CA ALA A 219 -3.18 -7.53 -5.17
C ALA A 219 -4.29 -8.29 -5.93
N ALA A 220 -4.92 -9.28 -5.28
CA ALA A 220 -6.03 -10.03 -5.89
C ALA A 220 -7.24 -9.16 -6.20
N ALA A 221 -7.55 -8.19 -5.34
CA ALA A 221 -8.60 -7.20 -5.59
C ALA A 221 -8.28 -6.31 -6.80
N PHE A 222 -7.06 -5.79 -6.87
CA PHE A 222 -6.59 -4.96 -7.98
C PHE A 222 -6.57 -5.73 -9.31
N ASP A 223 -6.10 -6.98 -9.31
CA ASP A 223 -6.05 -7.83 -10.50
C ASP A 223 -7.45 -8.11 -11.10
N ASN A 224 -8.51 -8.09 -10.28
CA ASN A 224 -9.90 -8.24 -10.75
C ASN A 224 -10.40 -7.05 -11.58
N TYR A 225 -9.73 -5.91 -11.54
CA TYR A 225 -10.06 -4.72 -12.33
C TYR A 225 -8.90 -4.28 -13.25
N GLY A 226 -7.84 -5.10 -13.33
CA GLY A 226 -6.70 -4.85 -14.19
C GLY A 226 -6.87 -5.40 -15.62
N PRO A 227 -5.86 -5.17 -16.49
CA PRO A 227 -5.84 -5.57 -17.90
C PRO A 227 -6.07 -7.07 -18.15
N ASN A 228 -5.81 -7.91 -17.14
CA ASN A 228 -5.90 -9.37 -17.23
C ASN A 228 -7.07 -9.92 -16.39
N SER A 229 -8.03 -9.09 -16.00
CA SER A 229 -9.16 -9.53 -15.16
C SER A 229 -10.09 -10.50 -15.90
N ALA A 230 -10.72 -11.42 -15.17
CA ALA A 230 -11.77 -12.28 -15.74
C ALA A 230 -13.03 -11.47 -16.15
N ASN A 231 -13.17 -10.24 -15.65
CA ASN A 231 -14.18 -9.27 -16.03
C ASN A 231 -13.83 -8.49 -17.31
N ASN A 232 -12.87 -8.97 -18.11
CA ASN A 232 -12.37 -8.38 -19.34
C ASN A 232 -13.52 -7.96 -20.29
N ARG A 233 -14.02 -6.73 -20.11
CA ARG A 233 -14.56 -5.97 -21.21
C ARG A 233 -13.35 -5.39 -21.93
N ASP A 234 -12.98 -6.08 -23.00
CA ASP A 234 -12.06 -5.68 -24.07
C ASP A 234 -11.97 -4.15 -24.30
N TYR A 235 -11.28 -3.40 -23.43
CA TYR A 235 -10.95 -1.98 -23.65
C TYR A 235 -9.45 -1.76 -23.83
N PHE A 236 -8.62 -2.75 -23.48
CA PHE A 236 -7.23 -2.85 -23.93
C PHE A 236 -7.12 -3.23 -25.42
N SER A 237 -8.23 -3.57 -26.09
CA SER A 237 -8.30 -3.88 -27.52
C SER A 237 -8.74 -2.70 -28.40
N TRP A 238 -9.29 -1.61 -27.83
CA TRP A 238 -9.69 -0.42 -28.59
C TRP A 238 -8.51 0.56 -28.75
N GLY A 239 -7.55 0.13 -29.55
CA GLY A 239 -6.41 0.94 -29.98
C GLY A 239 -5.34 1.13 -28.90
N PRO A 240 -4.15 1.60 -29.30
CA PRO A 240 -3.07 1.85 -28.35
C PRO A 240 -3.57 2.80 -27.26
N LEU A 241 -3.24 2.52 -26.00
CA LEU A 241 -3.31 3.53 -24.95
C LEU A 241 -2.56 4.77 -25.49
N THR A 242 -3.20 5.93 -25.54
CA THR A 242 -2.56 7.17 -26.01
C THR A 242 -2.61 8.26 -24.95
N GLY A 243 -1.53 9.04 -24.82
CA GLY A 243 -1.46 10.22 -23.94
C GLY A 243 -1.52 9.89 -22.44
N ALA A 244 -2.32 10.66 -21.68
CA ALA A 244 -2.46 10.52 -20.22
C ALA A 244 -2.86 9.10 -19.76
N LYS A 245 -3.57 8.34 -20.61
CA LYS A 245 -3.96 6.95 -20.34
C LYS A 245 -2.78 5.98 -20.32
N VAL A 246 -1.74 6.21 -21.13
CA VAL A 246 -0.47 5.45 -21.05
C VAL A 246 0.27 5.81 -19.77
N GLN A 247 0.29 7.10 -19.44
CA GLN A 247 0.97 7.58 -18.23
C GLN A 247 0.30 7.10 -16.95
N CYS A 248 -1.02 6.87 -16.97
CA CYS A 248 -1.78 6.28 -15.86
C CYS A 248 -1.70 4.74 -15.86
N GLY A 249 -1.84 4.10 -17.03
CA GLY A 249 -1.68 2.65 -17.20
C GLY A 249 -0.27 2.16 -16.87
N ALA A 250 0.78 2.89 -17.26
CA ALA A 250 2.17 2.60 -16.90
C ALA A 250 2.50 2.90 -15.43
N ARG A 251 1.71 3.76 -14.76
CA ARG A 251 1.81 3.98 -13.30
C ARG A 251 1.21 2.83 -12.50
N CYS A 252 0.17 2.18 -13.03
CA CYS A 252 -0.51 1.05 -12.40
C CYS A 252 0.01 -0.33 -12.84
N PHE A 253 0.50 -0.44 -14.07
CA PHE A 253 0.98 -1.66 -14.72
C PHE A 253 2.26 -1.38 -15.51
N PRO A 254 3.43 -1.22 -14.84
CA PRO A 254 4.64 -0.75 -15.50
C PRO A 254 5.20 -1.75 -16.51
N THR A 255 4.89 -3.03 -16.34
CA THR A 255 5.30 -4.15 -17.20
C THR A 255 4.35 -5.31 -16.91
N GLY A 256 3.95 -6.11 -17.90
CA GLY A 256 3.06 -7.27 -17.74
C GLY A 256 3.58 -8.43 -16.89
N HIS A 257 4.29 -8.13 -15.80
CA HIS A 257 4.68 -9.07 -14.76
C HIS A 257 3.87 -8.76 -13.51
N ARG A 258 3.21 -9.82 -13.02
CA ARG A 258 2.40 -9.83 -11.80
C ARG A 258 3.25 -9.37 -10.61
N TRP A 259 2.63 -8.58 -9.73
CA TRP A 259 3.16 -8.25 -8.41
C TRP A 259 3.31 -9.50 -7.54
#